data_AF-A0A7W0SDT0-F1
#
_entry.id   AF-A0A7W0SDT0-F1
#
_cell.length_a   1.000
_cell.length_b   1.000
_cell.length_c   1.000
_cell.angle_alpha   90.00
_cell.angle_beta   90.00
_cell.angle_gamma   90.00
#
_symmetry.space_group_name_H-M   'P 1'
#
loop_
_entity.id
_entity.type
_entity.pdbx_description
1 polymer ?
#
loop_
_entity_poly.entity_id
_entity_poly.type
_entity_poly.pdbx_seq_one_letter_code
_entity_poly.pdbx_strand_id
1 'polypeptide(L)'
;MKETENAIAEFQRRVDGRGAALRKLSAHNLVAEGEDSEENVEIQGRRGTICNIVERKDDGSLQVVVQGFLYSRYFSCLSNVALDGFYKRPGGKIEAMRDEEFYEFD
;
A
#
# COMPACT_ATOMS: atom_id res chain seq x y z
N MET A 1 0.72 -24.22 7.79
CA MET A 1 -0.56 -23.51 7.58
C MET A 1 -0.67 -22.28 8.48
N LYS A 2 -0.63 -22.43 9.82
CA LYS A 2 -0.61 -21.30 10.77
C LYS A 2 0.50 -20.26 10.54
N GLU A 3 1.71 -20.70 10.18
CA GLU A 3 2.83 -19.78 9.89
C GLU A 3 2.57 -18.90 8.66
N THR A 4 1.95 -19.47 7.61
CA THR A 4 1.59 -18.71 6.40
C THR A 4 0.53 -17.65 6.69
N GLU A 5 -0.50 -18.00 7.46
CA GLU A 5 -1.57 -17.08 7.86
C GLU A 5 -1.02 -15.94 8.74
N ASN A 6 -0.10 -16.25 9.65
CA ASN A 6 0.56 -15.24 10.48
C ASN A 6 1.41 -14.27 9.67
N ALA A 7 2.18 -14.78 8.69
CA ALA A 7 2.98 -13.94 7.81
C ALA A 7 2.12 -13.01 6.94
N ILE A 8 0.98 -13.50 6.43
CA ILE A 8 0.04 -12.68 5.66
C ILE A 8 -0.59 -11.59 6.54
N ALA A 9 -1.05 -11.94 7.73
CA ALA A 9 -1.63 -10.97 8.66
C ALA A 9 -0.62 -9.92 9.13
N GLU A 10 0.64 -10.30 9.32
CA GLU A 10 1.73 -9.37 9.63
C GLU A 10 2.01 -8.43 8.46
N PHE A 11 2.02 -8.95 7.23
CA PHE A 11 2.20 -8.14 6.02
C PHE A 11 1.07 -7.13 5.83
N GLN A 12 -0.18 -7.55 5.95
CA GLN A 12 -1.34 -6.66 5.88
C GLN A 12 -1.22 -5.52 6.90
N ARG A 13 -0.89 -5.83 8.16
CA ARG A 13 -0.70 -4.79 9.19
C ARG A 13 0.39 -3.77 8.84
N ARG A 14 1.43 -4.18 8.11
CA ARG A 14 2.51 -3.28 7.69
C ARG A 14 2.02 -2.33 6.59
N VAL A 15 1.24 -2.84 5.63
CA VAL A 15 0.57 -2.03 4.61
C VAL A 15 -0.42 -1.05 5.25
N ASP A 16 -1.31 -1.53 6.13
CA ASP A 16 -2.29 -0.69 6.85
C ASP A 16 -1.60 0.39 7.69
N GLY A 17 -0.53 0.01 8.41
CA GLY A 17 0.23 0.93 9.25
C GLY A 17 0.88 2.06 8.44
N ARG A 18 1.40 1.73 7.26
CA ARG A 18 1.97 2.71 6.33
C ARG A 18 0.89 3.64 5.78
N GLY A 19 -0.23 3.11 5.30
CA GLY A 19 -1.32 3.95 4.82
C GLY A 19 -1.94 4.82 5.92
N ALA A 20 -2.00 4.34 7.16
CA ALA A 20 -2.41 5.17 8.30
C ALA A 20 -1.42 6.31 8.60
N ALA A 21 -0.12 6.11 8.37
CA ALA A 21 0.88 7.17 8.47
C ALA A 21 0.71 8.20 7.34
N LEU A 22 0.55 7.75 6.09
CA LEU A 22 0.37 8.62 4.93
C LEU A 22 -0.87 9.52 5.05
N ARG A 23 -1.98 9.02 5.59
CA ARG A 23 -3.21 9.84 5.82
C ARG A 23 -2.96 11.10 6.66
N LYS A 24 -1.95 11.08 7.52
CA LYS A 24 -1.58 12.21 8.41
C LYS A 24 -0.72 13.27 7.71
N LEU A 25 -0.16 12.97 6.54
CA LEU A 25 0.74 13.87 5.82
C LEU A 25 -0.01 14.95 5.06
N SER A 26 0.65 16.08 4.80
CA SER A 26 0.14 17.13 3.91
C SER A 26 0.13 16.64 2.46
N ALA A 27 -0.63 17.31 1.58
CA ALA A 27 -0.63 16.98 0.16
C ALA A 27 0.77 17.14 -0.48
N HIS A 28 1.52 18.16 -0.06
CA HIS A 28 2.90 18.36 -0.52
C HIS A 28 3.80 17.17 -0.13
N ASN A 29 3.72 16.72 1.13
CA ASN A 29 4.55 15.62 1.60
C ASN A 29 4.15 14.29 0.97
N LEU A 30 2.85 14.07 0.73
CA LEU A 30 2.37 12.87 0.05
C LEU A 30 2.98 12.71 -1.34
N VAL A 31 3.12 13.79 -2.11
CA VAL A 31 3.72 13.71 -3.45
C VAL A 31 5.18 13.25 -3.36
N ALA A 32 5.93 13.75 -2.38
CA ALA A 32 7.31 13.29 -2.14
C ALA A 32 7.38 11.83 -1.71
N GLU A 33 6.42 11.34 -0.93
CA GLU A 33 6.36 9.93 -0.49
C GLU A 33 6.03 8.94 -1.62
N GLY A 34 5.56 9.42 -2.77
CA GLY A 34 5.34 8.59 -3.96
C GLY A 34 6.60 8.40 -4.81
N GLU A 35 7.57 9.30 -4.69
CA GLU A 35 8.84 9.21 -5.40
C GLU A 35 9.76 8.21 -4.67
N ASP A 36 10.24 7.18 -5.37
CA ASP A 36 11.16 6.14 -4.85
C ASP A 36 10.70 5.41 -3.57
N SER A 37 9.40 5.13 -3.48
CA SER A 37 8.73 4.61 -2.29
C SER A 37 8.89 3.09 -2.05
N GLU A 38 9.57 2.39 -2.95
CA GLU A 38 9.72 0.93 -2.91
C GLU A 38 10.62 0.49 -1.74
N GLU A 39 10.03 -0.22 -0.78
CA GLU A 39 10.71 -0.87 0.32
C GLU A 39 10.74 -2.39 0.08
N ASN A 40 11.92 -2.99 0.11
CA ASN A 40 12.06 -4.44 0.22
C ASN A 40 11.82 -4.88 1.67
N VAL A 41 10.94 -5.85 1.88
CA VAL A 41 10.60 -6.39 3.20
C VAL A 41 10.89 -7.89 3.28
N GLU A 42 11.20 -8.35 4.49
CA GLU A 42 11.28 -9.78 4.82
C GLU A 42 10.38 -10.07 6.02
N ILE A 43 9.41 -10.97 5.84
CA ILE A 43 8.45 -11.37 6.86
C ILE A 43 8.48 -12.88 7.00
N GLN A 44 8.93 -13.37 8.16
CA GLN A 44 8.99 -14.80 8.48
C GLN A 44 9.69 -15.63 7.38
N GLY A 45 10.78 -15.10 6.81
CA GLY A 45 11.57 -15.73 5.75
C GLY A 45 10.95 -15.66 4.35
N ARG A 46 9.89 -14.87 4.17
CA ARG A 46 9.32 -14.52 2.86
C ARG A 46 9.75 -13.12 2.48
N ARG A 47 10.17 -12.93 1.24
CA ARG A 47 10.50 -11.62 0.69
C ARG A 47 9.28 -10.98 0.07
N GLY A 48 9.23 -9.66 0.11
CA GLY A 48 8.20 -8.88 -0.53
C GLY A 48 8.64 -7.45 -0.80
N THR A 49 7.77 -6.70 -1.45
CA THR A 49 7.92 -5.26 -1.69
C THR A 49 6.70 -4.53 -1.14
N ILE A 50 6.90 -3.30 -0.68
CA ILE A 50 5.82 -2.36 -0.36
C ILE A 50 6.18 -1.02 -1.01
N CYS A 51 5.32 -0.47 -1.85
CA CYS A 51 5.49 0.85 -2.45
C CYS A 51 4.26 1.74 -2.18
N ASN A 52 4.47 3.04 -2.29
CA ASN A 52 3.43 4.05 -2.33
C ASN A 52 3.27 4.56 -3.76
N ILE A 53 2.06 4.54 -4.26
CA ILE A 53 1.66 5.14 -5.53
C ILE A 53 0.86 6.39 -5.19
N VAL A 54 1.32 7.55 -5.67
CA VAL A 54 0.67 8.83 -5.41
C VAL A 54 0.41 9.53 -6.73
N GLU A 55 -0.85 9.66 -7.08
CA GLU A 55 -1.29 10.28 -8.33
C GLU A 55 -2.13 11.52 -8.07
N ARG A 56 -1.85 12.59 -8.82
CA ARG A 56 -2.74 13.76 -8.89
C ARG A 56 -3.88 13.46 -9.84
N LYS A 57 -5.12 13.72 -9.41
CA LYS A 57 -6.31 13.64 -10.25
C LYS A 57 -6.73 15.02 -10.76
N ASP A 58 -7.54 15.05 -11.79
CA ASP A 58 -7.97 16.28 -12.48
C ASP A 58 -8.75 17.24 -11.57
N ASP A 59 -9.41 16.72 -10.53
CA ASP A 59 -10.12 17.52 -9.51
C ASP A 59 -9.19 18.13 -8.45
N GLY A 60 -7.87 17.96 -8.60
CA GLY A 60 -6.86 18.41 -7.65
C GLY A 60 -6.70 17.52 -6.42
N SER A 61 -7.43 16.41 -6.32
CA SER A 61 -7.21 15.41 -5.27
C SER A 61 -5.95 14.60 -5.53
N LEU A 62 -5.43 13.97 -4.47
CA LEU A 62 -4.40 12.95 -4.56
C LEU A 62 -5.05 11.58 -4.34
N GLN A 63 -4.86 10.66 -5.27
CA GLN A 63 -5.04 9.23 -5.01
C GLN A 63 -3.74 8.69 -4.43
N VAL A 64 -3.85 7.99 -3.31
CA VAL A 64 -2.71 7.38 -2.62
C VAL A 64 -3.04 5.91 -2.43
N VAL A 65 -2.16 5.04 -2.93
CA VAL A 65 -2.24 3.59 -2.77
C VAL A 65 -0.95 3.09 -2.15
N VAL A 66 -1.04 2.31 -1.08
CA VAL A 66 0.05 1.48 -0.57
C VAL A 66 -0.16 0.10 -1.16
N GLN A 67 0.77 -0.34 -1.99
CA GLN A 67 0.73 -1.63 -2.65
C GLN A 67 1.83 -2.52 -2.10
N GLY A 68 1.47 -3.72 -1.68
CA GLY A 68 2.40 -4.72 -1.19
C GLY A 68 2.27 -6.05 -1.90
N PHE A 69 3.41 -6.62 -2.31
CA PHE A 69 3.52 -8.01 -2.76
C PHE A 69 4.40 -8.82 -1.82
N LEU A 70 3.87 -9.90 -1.23
CA LEU A 70 4.64 -10.86 -0.44
C LEU A 70 4.77 -12.19 -1.19
N TYR A 71 5.95 -12.48 -1.70
CA TYR A 71 6.22 -13.69 -2.49
C TYR A 71 6.16 -14.95 -1.62
N SER A 72 5.70 -16.05 -2.20
CA SER A 72 5.76 -17.36 -1.57
C SER A 72 7.22 -17.80 -1.42
N ARG A 73 7.52 -18.49 -0.33
CA ARG A 73 8.85 -19.01 -0.03
C ARG A 73 9.34 -20.03 -1.06
N TYR A 74 8.42 -20.76 -1.68
CA TYR A 74 8.73 -21.91 -2.55
C TYR A 74 8.41 -21.68 -4.02
N PHE A 75 7.51 -20.74 -4.33
CA PHE A 75 7.05 -20.47 -5.68
C PHE A 75 7.02 -18.96 -5.93
N SER A 76 8.04 -18.43 -6.59
CA SER A 76 8.14 -16.98 -6.86
C SER A 76 7.03 -16.44 -7.76
N CYS A 77 6.28 -17.30 -8.46
CA CYS A 77 5.10 -16.93 -9.23
C CYS A 77 3.82 -16.74 -8.39
N LEU A 78 3.86 -17.10 -7.10
CA LEU A 78 2.74 -16.90 -6.18
C LEU A 78 3.09 -15.76 -5.20
N SER A 79 2.33 -14.68 -5.24
CA SER A 79 2.39 -13.58 -4.28
C SER A 79 1.10 -13.52 -3.45
N ASN A 80 1.18 -12.86 -2.30
CA ASN A 80 0.02 -12.37 -1.59
C ASN A 80 0.02 -10.86 -1.74
N VAL A 81 -1.12 -10.31 -2.12
CA VAL A 81 -1.28 -8.88 -2.32
C VAL A 81 -1.96 -8.29 -1.09
N ALA A 82 -1.44 -7.15 -0.65
CA ALA A 82 -2.05 -6.33 0.39
C ALA A 82 -2.10 -4.89 -0.11
N LEU A 83 -3.28 -4.29 -0.04
CA LEU A 83 -3.56 -2.95 -0.53
C LEU A 83 -4.18 -2.12 0.58
N ASP A 84 -3.82 -0.84 0.61
CA ASP A 84 -4.54 0.21 1.33
C ASP A 84 -4.58 1.46 0.46
N GLY A 85 -5.69 2.18 0.47
CA GLY A 85 -5.90 3.27 -0.49
C GLY A 85 -6.85 4.34 0.02
N PHE A 86 -6.57 5.58 -0.37
CA PHE A 86 -7.42 6.72 -0.05
C PHE A 86 -7.22 7.88 -1.02
N TYR A 87 -8.23 8.75 -1.08
CA TYR A 87 -8.15 10.05 -1.69
C TYR A 87 -7.92 11.13 -0.64
N LYS A 88 -7.01 12.07 -0.92
CA LYS A 88 -6.89 13.33 -0.18
C LYS A 88 -7.39 14.48 -1.04
N ARG A 89 -8.52 15.05 -0.65
CA ARG A 89 -9.13 16.19 -1.35
C ARG A 89 -8.35 17.49 -1.08
N PRO A 90 -8.45 18.52 -1.94
CA PRO A 90 -7.79 19.82 -1.73
C PRO A 90 -8.08 20.48 -0.37
N GLY A 91 -9.26 20.24 0.21
CA GLY A 91 -9.63 20.69 1.55
C GLY A 91 -9.10 19.84 2.71
N GLY A 92 -8.23 18.86 2.43
CA GLY A 92 -7.64 17.96 3.43
C GLY A 92 -8.52 16.78 3.86
N LYS A 93 -9.78 16.71 3.39
CA LYS A 93 -10.67 15.57 3.62
C LYS A 93 -10.04 14.29 3.06
N ILE A 94 -10.08 13.23 3.87
CA ILE A 94 -9.65 11.88 3.50
C ILE A 94 -10.87 11.03 3.20
N GLU A 95 -10.85 10.31 2.09
CA GLU A 95 -11.90 9.37 1.68
C GLU A 95 -11.24 8.04 1.36
N ALA A 96 -11.72 6.94 1.95
CA ALA A 96 -11.21 5.62 1.61
C ALA A 96 -11.55 5.27 0.16
N MET A 97 -10.65 4.57 -0.53
CA MET A 97 -10.96 3.95 -1.81
C MET A 97 -11.94 2.79 -1.59
N ARG A 98 -12.81 2.53 -2.57
CA ARG A 98 -13.66 1.34 -2.55
C ARG A 98 -12.91 0.13 -3.08
N ASP A 99 -13.35 -1.05 -2.68
CA ASP A 99 -12.71 -2.32 -3.04
C ASP A 99 -12.58 -2.50 -4.57
N GLU A 100 -13.56 -2.06 -5.34
CA GLU A 100 -13.53 -2.18 -6.81
C GLU A 100 -12.49 -1.30 -7.49
N GLU A 101 -12.02 -0.26 -6.81
CA GLU A 101 -11.00 0.67 -7.35
C GLU A 101 -9.59 0.08 -7.25
N PHE A 102 -9.42 -1.02 -6.50
CA PHE A 102 -8.13 -1.68 -6.34
C PHE A 102 -7.78 -2.66 -7.47
N TYR A 103 -8.71 -2.98 -8.38
CA TYR A 103 -8.44 -3.92 -9.48
C TYR A 103 -7.33 -3.46 -10.43
N GLU A 104 -6.99 -2.16 -10.43
CA GLU A 104 -5.89 -1.60 -11.22
C GLU A 104 -4.51 -1.82 -10.55
N PHE A 105 -4.48 -2.36 -9.33
CA PHE A 105 -3.30 -2.46 -8.46
C PHE A 105 -3.04 -3.89 -7.94
N ASP A 106 -3.76 -4.91 -8.39
CA ASP A 106 -3.56 -6.33 -8.04
C ASP A 106 -2.75 -7.07 -9.11
#